data_AF-A0AAJ1JA68-F1
#
_entry.id   AF-A0AAJ1JA68-F1
#
_cell.length_a   1.000
_cell.length_b   1.000
_cell.length_c   1.000
_cell.angle_alpha   90.00
_cell.angle_beta   90.00
_cell.angle_gamma   90.00
#
_symmetry.space_group_name_H-M   'P 1'
#
loop_
_entity.id
_entity.type
_entity.pdbx_description
1 polymer ?
#
loop_
_entity_poly.entity_id
_entity_poly.type
_entity_poly.pdbx_seq_one_letter_code
_entity_poly.pdbx_strand_id
1 'polypeptide(L)'
;MKNNKESMYLRERAYMRELAQRVAKESPHLADFLLASHDPDIERVFEAFALLIAHLRDKLEDDFPEITHGILSRIWPLALSPIPPTTVMQFHPTDGEHQGAVDIPAGTPVSAHVNGQLLTFKTCRSLHIEPLIVLDRAVKKTGTHSEIVLTLCQTGTSSAVWQSGPLSFFLGTDSERAAPLSLWLDEHISDVSLRVRGEQRKLSCFPYGWHNLFDTPILPMEKHTYAGLQSLIEYYALPQLYNFMTVDISDHCREVPLNADGTFELIFRFEGELPLEDVDDAFML
;
A
#
# COMPACT_ATOMS: atom_id res chain seq x y z
N MET A 1 28.61 -1.36 5.97
CA MET A 1 28.82 -1.61 7.42
C MET A 1 30.13 -0.96 7.84
N LYS A 2 30.07 0.21 8.50
CA LYS A 2 31.27 0.83 9.09
C LYS A 2 31.84 -0.10 10.16
N ASN A 3 33.16 -0.12 10.33
CA ASN A 3 33.90 -1.02 11.20
C ASN A 3 33.58 -0.75 12.70
N ASN A 4 32.42 -1.19 13.18
CA ASN A 4 31.92 -0.93 14.54
C ASN A 4 32.92 -1.41 15.60
N LYS A 5 33.57 -2.55 15.33
CA LYS A 5 34.50 -3.21 16.24
C LYS A 5 35.77 -2.40 16.50
N GLU A 6 36.31 -1.74 15.47
CA GLU A 6 37.48 -0.87 15.61
C GLU A 6 37.15 0.38 16.43
N SER A 7 35.99 1.00 16.17
CA SER A 7 35.48 2.13 16.94
C SER A 7 35.28 1.78 18.42
N MET A 8 34.68 0.62 18.70
CA MET A 8 34.49 0.12 20.06
C MET A 8 35.82 -0.15 20.76
N TYR A 9 36.78 -0.81 20.10
CA TYR A 9 38.10 -1.04 20.66
C TYR A 9 38.81 0.27 21.05
N LEU A 10 38.82 1.26 20.15
CA LEU A 10 39.45 2.55 20.42
C LEU A 10 38.77 3.29 21.56
N ARG A 11 37.43 3.18 21.67
CA ARG A 11 36.65 3.76 22.76
C ARG A 11 36.95 3.09 24.11
N GLU A 12 36.99 1.77 24.17
CA GLU A 12 37.33 1.04 25.39
C GLU A 12 38.80 1.29 25.79
N ARG A 13 39.72 1.41 24.83
CA ARG A 13 41.12 1.78 25.10
C ARG A 13 41.23 3.19 25.69
N ALA A 14 40.47 4.15 25.16
CA ALA A 14 40.42 5.50 25.70
C ALA A 14 39.82 5.50 27.12
N TYR A 15 38.73 4.75 27.33
CA TYR A 15 38.10 4.60 28.65
C TYR A 15 39.05 3.98 29.69
N MET A 16 39.80 2.94 29.31
CA MET A 16 40.81 2.33 30.19
C MET A 16 41.90 3.32 30.61
N ARG A 17 42.34 4.20 29.69
CA ARG A 17 43.30 5.27 30.02
C ARG A 17 42.71 6.28 31.00
N GLU A 18 41.46 6.69 30.81
CA GLU A 18 40.79 7.58 31.77
C GLU A 18 40.60 6.93 33.14
N LEU A 19 40.25 5.64 33.17
CA LEU A 19 40.07 4.89 34.40
C LEU A 19 41.40 4.76 35.16
N ALA A 20 42.49 4.44 34.45
CA ALA A 20 43.84 4.41 35.01
C ALA A 20 44.22 5.77 35.63
N GLN A 21 43.90 6.89 34.98
CA GLN A 21 44.11 8.24 35.51
C GLN A 21 43.30 8.53 36.77
N ARG A 22 42.05 8.07 36.84
CA ARG A 22 41.21 8.25 38.04
C ARG A 22 41.74 7.45 39.22
N VAL A 23 42.02 6.16 39.00
CA VAL A 23 42.53 5.26 40.05
C VAL A 23 43.89 5.72 40.57
N ALA A 24 44.77 6.20 39.69
CA ALA A 24 46.06 6.75 40.10
C ALA A 24 45.94 8.02 40.97
N LYS A 25 44.91 8.85 40.75
CA LYS A 25 44.63 10.01 41.62
C LYS A 25 44.11 9.60 43.00
N GLU A 26 43.25 8.58 43.05
CA GLU A 26 42.66 8.08 44.29
C GLU A 26 43.65 7.24 45.12
N SER A 27 44.54 6.51 44.45
CA SER A 27 45.54 5.62 45.05
C SER A 27 46.95 5.93 44.51
N PRO A 28 47.66 6.91 45.10
CA PRO A 28 48.95 7.36 44.59
C PRO A 28 50.02 6.28 44.53
N HIS A 29 49.97 5.28 45.41
CA HIS A 29 50.91 4.15 45.43
C HIS A 29 50.80 3.23 44.19
N LEU A 30 49.70 3.33 43.43
CA LEU A 30 49.49 2.58 42.18
C LEU A 30 49.78 3.42 40.92
N ALA A 31 50.01 4.73 41.07
CA ALA A 31 50.16 5.64 39.93
C ALA A 31 51.34 5.28 39.02
N ASP A 32 52.46 4.82 39.60
CA ASP A 32 53.66 4.43 38.86
C ASP A 32 53.39 3.23 37.93
N PHE A 33 52.53 2.30 38.35
CA PHE A 33 52.15 1.13 37.56
C PHE A 33 51.09 1.43 36.49
N LEU A 34 50.23 2.42 36.72
CA LEU A 34 49.08 2.73 35.87
C LEU A 34 49.32 3.85 34.85
N LEU A 35 50.17 4.83 35.19
CA LEU A 35 50.39 6.04 34.36
C LEU A 35 51.83 6.17 33.85
N ALA A 36 52.81 5.73 34.62
CA ALA A 36 54.23 5.88 34.32
C ALA A 36 54.89 4.56 33.87
N SER A 37 54.11 3.51 33.63
CA SER A 37 54.64 2.24 33.14
C SER A 37 55.22 2.42 31.73
N HIS A 38 56.55 2.37 31.63
CA HIS A 38 57.28 2.27 30.36
C HIS A 38 57.37 0.83 29.85
N ASP A 39 56.70 -0.11 30.54
CA ASP A 39 56.71 -1.52 30.18
C ASP A 39 55.71 -1.77 29.05
N PRO A 40 56.17 -2.12 27.83
CA PRO A 40 55.30 -2.43 26.71
C PRO A 40 54.38 -3.62 27.00
N ASP A 41 54.73 -4.52 27.92
CA ASP A 41 53.89 -5.66 28.27
C ASP A 41 52.65 -5.22 29.05
N ILE A 42 52.76 -4.20 29.90
CA ILE A 42 51.62 -3.62 30.63
C ILE A 42 50.67 -2.92 29.66
N GLU A 43 51.19 -2.15 28.70
CA GLU A 43 50.36 -1.53 27.65
C GLU A 43 49.64 -2.59 26.81
N ARG A 44 50.33 -3.68 26.43
CA ARG A 44 49.72 -4.79 25.69
C ARG A 44 48.62 -5.49 26.48
N VAL A 45 48.76 -5.61 27.80
CA VAL A 45 47.69 -6.13 28.67
C VAL A 45 46.47 -5.20 28.68
N PHE A 46 46.67 -3.88 28.77
CA PHE A 46 45.58 -2.91 28.68
C PHE A 46 44.88 -2.95 27.31
N GLU A 47 45.64 -3.09 26.23
CA GLU A 47 45.09 -3.26 24.88
C GLU A 47 44.33 -4.58 24.73
N ALA A 48 44.88 -5.70 25.22
CA ALA A 48 44.21 -6.99 25.21
C ALA A 48 42.91 -6.95 26.04
N PHE A 49 42.92 -6.28 27.20
CA PHE A 49 41.72 -6.12 28.02
C PHE A 49 40.67 -5.23 27.34
N ALA A 50 41.08 -4.10 26.76
CA ALA A 50 40.19 -3.25 25.98
C ALA A 50 39.56 -4.01 24.79
N LEU A 51 40.33 -4.89 24.14
CA LEU A 51 39.83 -5.76 23.07
C LEU A 51 38.79 -6.77 23.58
N LEU A 52 39.05 -7.42 24.73
CA LEU A 52 38.10 -8.35 25.34
C LEU A 52 36.79 -7.67 25.74
N ILE A 53 36.85 -6.49 26.35
CA ILE A 53 35.66 -5.72 26.75
C ILE A 53 34.91 -5.20 25.53
N ALA A 54 35.62 -4.70 24.52
CA ALA A 54 35.00 -4.28 23.26
C ALA A 54 34.25 -5.44 22.60
N HIS A 55 34.82 -6.65 22.60
CA HIS A 55 34.14 -7.84 22.07
C HIS A 55 32.93 -8.26 22.92
N LEU A 56 33.03 -8.21 24.24
CA LEU A 56 31.90 -8.49 25.13
C LEU A 56 30.75 -7.51 24.88
N ARG A 57 31.06 -6.23 24.71
CA ARG A 57 30.08 -5.18 24.46
C ARG A 57 29.44 -5.30 23.07
N ASP A 58 30.24 -5.56 22.03
CA ASP A 58 29.78 -5.88 20.68
C ASP A 58 28.75 -7.03 20.74
N LYS A 59 29.08 -8.11 21.46
CA LYS A 59 28.17 -9.24 21.64
C LYS A 59 26.91 -8.88 22.42
N LEU A 60 27.00 -8.12 23.50
CA LEU A 60 25.84 -7.68 24.27
C LEU A 60 24.91 -6.77 23.45
N GLU A 61 25.47 -5.88 22.64
CA GLU A 61 24.70 -4.99 21.77
C GLU A 61 24.05 -5.78 20.60
N ASP A 62 24.74 -6.79 20.07
CA ASP A 62 24.22 -7.70 19.04
C ASP A 62 23.11 -8.65 19.57
N ASP A 63 23.18 -9.07 20.84
CA ASP A 63 22.19 -9.97 21.47
C ASP A 63 20.92 -9.21 21.95
N PHE A 64 20.98 -7.89 22.16
CA PHE A 64 19.84 -7.09 22.63
C PHE A 64 18.62 -7.08 21.67
N PRO A 65 18.80 -7.04 20.34
CA PRO A 65 17.75 -7.35 19.37
C PRO A 65 16.96 -8.62 19.69
N GLU A 66 17.57 -9.72 20.15
CA GLU A 66 16.84 -10.97 20.40
C GLU A 66 15.76 -10.80 21.48
N ILE A 67 16.08 -10.07 22.55
CA ILE A 67 15.14 -9.80 23.65
C ILE A 67 14.01 -8.89 23.17
N THR A 68 14.36 -7.79 22.50
CA THR A 68 13.39 -6.80 22.03
C THR A 68 12.47 -7.37 20.94
N HIS A 69 13.01 -8.11 19.98
CA HIS A 69 12.24 -8.81 18.94
C HIS A 69 11.32 -9.87 19.57
N GLY A 70 11.79 -10.64 20.56
CA GLY A 70 10.96 -11.62 21.25
C GLY A 70 9.78 -11.03 22.02
N ILE A 71 9.96 -9.84 22.62
CA ILE A 71 8.85 -9.11 23.26
C ILE A 71 7.91 -8.57 22.17
N LEU A 72 8.45 -7.93 21.14
CA LEU A 72 7.67 -7.31 20.08
C LEU A 72 6.89 -8.35 19.26
N SER A 73 7.44 -9.54 19.03
CA SER A 73 6.75 -10.64 18.34
C SER A 73 5.51 -11.14 19.07
N ARG A 74 5.39 -10.87 20.39
CA ARG A 74 4.21 -11.23 21.18
C ARG A 74 3.19 -10.09 21.28
N ILE A 75 3.66 -8.85 21.28
CA ILE A 75 2.81 -7.66 21.40
C ILE A 75 2.31 -7.23 20.03
N TRP A 76 3.21 -7.02 19.08
CA TRP A 76 2.91 -6.52 17.73
C TRP A 76 3.72 -7.25 16.66
N PRO A 77 3.29 -8.46 16.25
CA PRO A 77 4.01 -9.30 15.28
C PRO A 77 4.22 -8.61 13.92
N LEU A 78 3.27 -7.76 13.51
CA LEU A 78 3.31 -7.06 12.22
C LEU A 78 4.51 -6.10 12.11
N ALA A 79 4.99 -5.52 13.22
CA ALA A 79 6.18 -4.66 13.19
C ALA A 79 7.48 -5.40 12.83
N LEU A 80 7.49 -6.73 12.94
CA LEU A 80 8.62 -7.59 12.58
C LEU A 80 8.38 -8.37 11.28
N SER A 81 7.17 -8.30 10.73
CA SER A 81 6.79 -9.10 9.57
C SER A 81 7.16 -8.36 8.28
N PRO A 82 7.87 -9.00 7.34
CA PRO A 82 8.11 -8.40 6.05
C PRO A 82 6.78 -8.24 5.29
N ILE A 83 6.63 -7.13 4.57
CA ILE A 83 5.47 -6.91 3.71
C ILE A 83 5.67 -7.73 2.43
N PRO A 84 4.74 -8.62 2.08
CA PRO A 84 4.85 -9.41 0.86
C PRO A 84 4.80 -8.51 -0.38
N PRO A 85 5.40 -8.91 -1.51
CA PRO A 85 5.22 -8.24 -2.77
C PRO A 85 3.73 -8.21 -3.14
N THR A 86 3.23 -7.03 -3.48
CA THR A 86 1.84 -6.79 -3.85
C THR A 86 1.78 -6.01 -5.16
N THR A 87 0.69 -6.19 -5.90
CA THR A 87 0.46 -5.47 -7.16
C THR A 87 -1.03 -5.44 -7.47
N VAL A 88 -1.45 -4.47 -8.27
CA VAL A 88 -2.79 -4.38 -8.84
C VAL A 88 -2.77 -5.05 -10.20
N MET A 89 -3.74 -5.93 -10.46
CA MET A 89 -3.89 -6.63 -11.74
C MET A 89 -5.24 -6.28 -12.36
N GLN A 90 -5.22 -5.97 -13.65
CA GLN A 90 -6.42 -5.75 -14.44
C GLN A 90 -6.75 -7.00 -15.25
N PHE A 91 -7.99 -7.47 -15.17
CA PHE A 91 -8.46 -8.64 -15.92
C PHE A 91 -9.15 -8.16 -17.20
N HIS A 92 -8.70 -8.69 -18.33
CA HIS A 92 -9.30 -8.42 -19.63
C HIS A 92 -9.98 -9.68 -20.17
N PRO A 93 -11.11 -9.53 -20.89
CA PRO A 93 -11.72 -10.66 -21.57
C PRO A 93 -10.78 -11.24 -22.63
N THR A 94 -10.88 -12.55 -22.84
CA THR A 94 -10.17 -13.21 -23.95
C THR A 94 -10.80 -12.76 -25.27
N ASP A 95 -9.97 -12.45 -26.26
CA ASP A 95 -10.39 -11.96 -27.59
C ASP A 95 -11.22 -10.65 -27.58
N GLY A 96 -11.22 -9.92 -26.46
CA GLY A 96 -11.95 -8.64 -26.34
C GLY A 96 -13.45 -8.79 -26.12
N GLU A 97 -13.98 -10.01 -25.97
CA GLU A 97 -15.41 -10.28 -25.80
C GLU A 97 -15.71 -11.00 -24.48
N HIS A 98 -16.63 -10.46 -23.70
CA HIS A 98 -17.09 -11.11 -22.48
C HIS A 98 -18.13 -12.20 -22.79
N GLN A 99 -18.02 -13.35 -22.13
CA GLN A 99 -19.03 -14.42 -22.25
C GLN A 99 -20.23 -14.21 -21.32
N GLY A 100 -20.21 -13.15 -20.52
CA GLY A 100 -21.19 -12.81 -19.48
C GLY A 100 -20.50 -12.18 -18.28
N ALA A 101 -21.27 -11.92 -17.22
CA ALA A 101 -20.71 -11.51 -15.94
C ALA A 101 -19.98 -12.69 -15.27
N VAL A 102 -18.85 -12.42 -14.62
CA VAL A 102 -17.99 -13.44 -14.00
C VAL A 102 -17.57 -13.01 -12.59
N ASP A 103 -17.67 -13.95 -11.64
CA ASP A 103 -17.17 -13.77 -10.29
C ASP A 103 -15.81 -14.45 -10.12
N ILE A 104 -14.80 -13.67 -9.73
CA ILE A 104 -13.48 -14.17 -9.33
C ILE A 104 -13.42 -14.19 -7.79
N PRO A 105 -13.32 -15.35 -7.15
CA PRO A 105 -13.24 -15.43 -5.70
C PRO A 105 -11.90 -14.92 -5.16
N ALA A 106 -11.90 -14.50 -3.90
CA ALA A 106 -10.67 -14.22 -3.18
C ALA A 106 -9.82 -15.51 -3.05
N GLY A 107 -8.50 -15.35 -3.09
CA GLY A 107 -7.55 -16.46 -3.04
C GLY A 107 -7.27 -17.13 -4.39
N THR A 108 -7.84 -16.63 -5.49
CA THR A 108 -7.59 -17.15 -6.84
C THR A 108 -6.11 -16.96 -7.20
N PRO A 109 -5.39 -18.04 -7.57
CA PRO A 109 -3.98 -17.95 -7.88
C PRO A 109 -3.76 -17.34 -9.27
N VAL A 110 -2.89 -16.33 -9.36
CA VAL A 110 -2.42 -15.75 -10.63
C VAL A 110 -0.92 -15.94 -10.69
N SER A 111 -0.41 -16.53 -11.78
CA SER A 111 1.01 -16.83 -11.91
C SER A 111 1.64 -16.07 -13.07
N ALA A 112 2.83 -15.52 -12.82
CA ALA A 112 3.65 -14.81 -13.79
C ALA A 112 5.04 -15.45 -13.86
N HIS A 113 5.63 -15.51 -15.06
CA HIS A 113 7.00 -15.96 -15.25
C HIS A 113 7.93 -14.76 -15.38
N VAL A 114 8.94 -14.67 -14.51
CA VAL A 114 9.96 -13.62 -14.56
C VAL A 114 11.33 -14.27 -14.44
N ASN A 115 12.23 -14.00 -15.40
CA ASN A 115 13.60 -14.54 -15.41
C ASN A 115 13.70 -16.08 -15.23
N GLY A 116 12.72 -16.84 -15.74
CA GLY A 116 12.66 -18.29 -15.60
C GLY A 116 12.13 -18.79 -14.25
N GLN A 117 11.72 -17.90 -13.34
CA GLN A 117 11.06 -18.23 -12.09
C GLN A 117 9.55 -17.99 -12.18
N LEU A 118 8.77 -18.95 -11.68
CA LEU A 118 7.32 -18.82 -11.54
C LEU A 118 7.01 -18.09 -10.23
N LEU A 119 6.37 -16.93 -10.32
CA LEU A 119 5.85 -16.17 -9.19
C LEU A 119 4.34 -16.35 -9.15
N THR A 120 3.81 -16.83 -8.03
CA THR A 120 2.37 -17.00 -7.83
C THR A 120 1.86 -15.99 -6.81
N PHE A 121 0.94 -15.14 -7.26
CA PHE A 121 0.16 -14.23 -6.46
C PHE A 121 -1.22 -14.84 -6.19
N LYS A 122 -1.94 -14.30 -5.20
CA LYS A 122 -3.33 -14.65 -4.91
C LYS A 122 -4.17 -13.38 -4.88
N THR A 123 -5.37 -13.43 -5.42
CA THR A 123 -6.33 -12.32 -5.28
C THR A 123 -6.67 -12.13 -3.80
N CYS A 124 -6.73 -10.89 -3.33
CA CYS A 124 -7.03 -10.59 -1.92
C CYS A 124 -8.51 -10.35 -1.66
N ARG A 125 -9.31 -10.10 -2.70
CA ARG A 125 -10.74 -9.80 -2.62
C ARG A 125 -11.48 -10.54 -3.72
N SER A 126 -12.77 -10.78 -3.50
CA SER A 126 -13.66 -11.20 -4.58
C SER A 126 -13.89 -10.03 -5.54
N LEU A 127 -13.87 -10.30 -6.83
CA LEU A 127 -14.10 -9.32 -7.89
C LEU A 127 -15.27 -9.81 -8.76
N HIS A 128 -16.27 -8.96 -8.92
CA HIS A 128 -17.34 -9.16 -9.89
C HIS A 128 -17.00 -8.40 -11.17
N ILE A 129 -17.00 -9.08 -12.31
CA ILE A 129 -16.68 -8.49 -13.62
C ILE A 129 -17.96 -8.48 -14.45
N GLU A 130 -18.43 -7.28 -14.76
CA GLU A 130 -19.53 -7.05 -15.71
C GLU A 130 -19.00 -7.07 -17.15
N PRO A 131 -19.82 -7.44 -18.16
CA PRO A 131 -19.40 -7.58 -19.55
C PRO A 131 -19.25 -6.22 -20.27
N LEU A 132 -18.58 -5.27 -19.63
CA LEU A 132 -18.45 -3.88 -20.04
C LEU A 132 -16.99 -3.49 -20.22
N ILE A 133 -16.73 -2.60 -21.17
CA ILE A 133 -15.45 -1.91 -21.33
C ILE A 133 -15.67 -0.41 -21.34
N VAL A 134 -14.68 0.35 -20.87
CA VAL A 134 -14.67 1.82 -20.97
C VAL A 134 -14.04 2.20 -22.30
N LEU A 135 -14.80 2.85 -23.18
CA LEU A 135 -14.36 3.28 -24.51
C LEU A 135 -13.76 4.70 -24.49
N ASP A 136 -14.38 5.61 -23.74
CA ASP A 136 -14.00 7.02 -23.73
C ASP A 136 -14.24 7.63 -22.35
N ARG A 137 -13.41 8.62 -22.00
CA ARG A 137 -13.48 9.38 -20.74
C ARG A 137 -13.36 10.86 -21.07
N ALA A 138 -14.42 11.62 -20.84
CA ALA A 138 -14.43 13.04 -21.15
C ALA A 138 -14.71 13.89 -19.90
N VAL A 139 -13.87 14.91 -19.67
CA VAL A 139 -14.11 15.93 -18.64
C VAL A 139 -14.74 17.16 -19.30
N LYS A 140 -15.88 17.59 -18.79
CA LYS A 140 -16.54 18.83 -19.21
C LYS A 140 -16.57 19.81 -18.05
N LYS A 141 -16.06 21.02 -18.28
CA LYS A 141 -16.03 22.09 -17.28
C LYS A 141 -16.91 23.24 -17.75
N THR A 142 -17.80 23.68 -16.87
CA THR A 142 -18.79 24.73 -17.18
C THR A 142 -18.60 25.97 -16.30
N GLY A 143 -17.49 26.05 -15.57
CA GLY A 143 -17.16 27.11 -14.60
C GLY A 143 -17.93 27.04 -13.27
N THR A 144 -19.15 26.52 -13.27
CA THR A 144 -19.98 26.34 -12.06
C THR A 144 -20.04 24.88 -11.58
N HIS A 145 -19.87 23.94 -12.49
CA HIS A 145 -19.89 22.51 -12.25
C HIS A 145 -19.00 21.82 -13.27
N SER A 146 -18.56 20.63 -12.91
CA SER A 146 -17.77 19.75 -13.76
C SER A 146 -18.48 18.43 -13.93
N GLU A 147 -18.33 17.81 -15.09
CA GLU A 147 -18.88 16.50 -15.39
C GLU A 147 -17.78 15.59 -15.91
N ILE A 148 -17.73 14.37 -15.38
CA ILE A 148 -16.95 13.27 -15.95
C ILE A 148 -17.94 12.36 -16.66
N VAL A 149 -17.79 12.22 -17.98
CA VAL A 149 -18.61 11.35 -18.83
C VAL A 149 -17.78 10.14 -19.20
N LEU A 150 -18.19 8.97 -18.73
CA LEU A 150 -17.63 7.68 -19.11
C LEU A 150 -18.53 7.04 -20.16
N THR A 151 -17.98 6.71 -21.32
CA THR A 151 -18.69 5.94 -22.35
C THR A 151 -18.37 4.46 -22.16
N LEU A 152 -19.36 3.67 -21.75
CA LEU A 152 -19.22 2.24 -21.57
C LEU A 152 -19.86 1.49 -22.73
N CYS A 153 -19.29 0.34 -23.07
CA CYS A 153 -19.79 -0.54 -24.14
C CYS A 153 -19.93 -1.96 -23.63
N GLN A 154 -21.09 -2.59 -23.86
CA GLN A 154 -21.26 -4.01 -23.64
C GLN A 154 -20.59 -4.81 -24.75
N THR A 155 -19.85 -5.83 -24.35
CA THR A 155 -19.13 -6.72 -25.27
C THR A 155 -19.63 -8.15 -25.13
N GLY A 156 -19.47 -8.94 -26.20
CA GLY A 156 -19.94 -10.33 -26.26
C GLY A 156 -21.37 -10.48 -26.77
N THR A 157 -22.20 -11.25 -26.08
CA THR A 157 -23.55 -11.59 -26.56
C THR A 157 -24.40 -10.34 -26.72
N SER A 158 -24.81 -10.06 -27.97
CA SER A 158 -25.64 -8.90 -28.29
C SER A 158 -26.98 -8.98 -27.56
N SER A 159 -27.09 -8.18 -26.50
CA SER A 159 -28.33 -7.92 -25.79
C SER A 159 -28.71 -6.46 -25.97
N ALA A 160 -30.00 -6.19 -26.16
CA ALA A 160 -30.52 -4.83 -26.20
C ALA A 160 -30.57 -4.17 -24.81
N VAL A 161 -30.40 -4.98 -23.75
CA VAL A 161 -30.51 -4.58 -22.35
C VAL A 161 -29.37 -5.22 -21.56
N TRP A 162 -28.66 -4.39 -20.79
CA TRP A 162 -27.74 -4.85 -19.77
C TRP A 162 -28.49 -4.99 -18.43
N GLN A 163 -28.33 -6.15 -17.79
CA GLN A 163 -28.77 -6.38 -16.41
C GLN A 163 -27.71 -5.75 -15.52
N SER A 164 -28.04 -4.64 -14.88
CA SER A 164 -27.05 -3.85 -14.17
C SER A 164 -26.59 -4.51 -12.88
N GLY A 165 -25.32 -4.29 -12.57
CA GLY A 165 -24.67 -4.71 -11.35
C GLY A 165 -23.64 -3.69 -10.86
N PRO A 166 -22.83 -4.06 -9.86
CA PRO A 166 -21.81 -3.18 -9.32
C PRO A 166 -20.63 -3.02 -10.30
N LEU A 167 -20.27 -1.76 -10.57
CA LEU A 167 -19.11 -1.42 -11.39
C LEU A 167 -17.99 -0.91 -10.50
N SER A 168 -16.91 -1.68 -10.40
CA SER A 168 -15.70 -1.30 -9.69
C SER A 168 -14.70 -0.65 -10.65
N PHE A 169 -14.24 0.56 -10.32
CA PHE A 169 -13.27 1.31 -11.09
C PHE A 169 -11.99 1.55 -10.27
N PHE A 170 -10.84 1.37 -10.91
CA PHE A 170 -9.55 1.84 -10.44
C PHE A 170 -9.25 3.23 -11.01
N LEU A 171 -8.97 4.19 -10.12
CA LEU A 171 -8.79 5.61 -10.43
C LEU A 171 -7.41 5.95 -10.99
N GLY A 172 -6.49 4.98 -11.02
CA GLY A 172 -5.17 5.15 -11.61
C GLY A 172 -4.02 4.86 -10.65
N THR A 173 -2.83 4.70 -11.23
CA THR A 173 -1.59 4.43 -10.50
C THR A 173 -0.92 5.68 -9.96
N ASP A 174 -1.21 6.85 -10.56
CA ASP A 174 -0.66 8.13 -10.14
C ASP A 174 -1.46 8.70 -8.96
N SER A 175 -0.85 8.70 -7.78
CA SER A 175 -1.45 9.22 -6.54
C SER A 175 -1.77 10.71 -6.61
N GLU A 176 -1.01 11.51 -7.38
CA GLU A 176 -1.25 12.95 -7.48
C GLU A 176 -2.56 13.27 -8.21
N ARG A 177 -2.99 12.38 -9.12
CA ARG A 177 -4.26 12.50 -9.86
C ARG A 177 -5.39 11.71 -9.19
N ALA A 178 -5.10 10.52 -8.69
CA ALA A 178 -6.11 9.66 -8.07
C ALA A 178 -6.64 10.21 -6.73
N ALA A 179 -5.78 10.83 -5.91
CA ALA A 179 -6.19 11.40 -4.63
C ALA A 179 -7.21 12.55 -4.76
N PRO A 180 -6.98 13.61 -5.56
CA PRO A 180 -7.99 14.65 -5.76
C PRO A 180 -9.23 14.09 -6.45
N LEU A 181 -9.09 13.14 -7.40
CA LEU A 181 -10.26 12.51 -8.02
C LEU A 181 -11.13 11.77 -6.99
N SER A 182 -10.53 11.00 -6.09
CA SER A 182 -11.22 10.31 -5.00
C SER A 182 -11.91 11.31 -4.07
N LEU A 183 -11.23 12.39 -3.66
CA LEU A 183 -11.82 13.45 -2.84
C LEU A 183 -13.05 14.07 -3.52
N TRP A 184 -12.97 14.36 -4.82
CA TRP A 184 -14.07 14.97 -5.56
C TRP A 184 -15.27 14.02 -5.73
N LEU A 185 -15.01 12.72 -5.89
CA LEU A 185 -16.04 11.69 -5.93
C LEU A 185 -16.76 11.49 -4.58
N ASP A 186 -16.10 11.80 -3.47
CA ASP A 186 -16.64 11.60 -2.12
C ASP A 186 -17.36 12.85 -1.59
N GLU A 187 -16.72 14.03 -1.69
CA GLU A 187 -17.21 15.27 -1.05
C GLU A 187 -17.92 16.23 -2.01
N HIS A 188 -17.56 16.23 -3.30
CA HIS A 188 -18.03 17.22 -4.27
C HIS A 188 -19.05 16.65 -5.28
N ILE A 189 -19.42 15.38 -5.16
CA ILE A 189 -20.36 14.76 -6.07
C ILE A 189 -21.80 15.26 -5.79
N SER A 190 -22.42 15.84 -6.81
CA SER A 190 -23.81 16.31 -6.74
C SER A 190 -24.80 15.25 -7.19
N ASP A 191 -24.42 14.48 -8.21
CA ASP A 191 -25.29 13.51 -8.85
C ASP A 191 -24.52 12.51 -9.71
N VAL A 192 -25.09 11.32 -9.84
CA VAL A 192 -24.71 10.32 -10.85
C VAL A 192 -25.89 10.16 -11.79
N SER A 193 -25.65 10.23 -13.09
CA SER A 193 -26.71 10.04 -14.08
C SER A 193 -26.28 9.13 -15.21
N LEU A 194 -27.25 8.45 -15.80
CA LEU A 194 -27.06 7.53 -16.90
C LEU A 194 -27.73 8.10 -18.13
N ARG A 195 -26.99 8.20 -19.24
CA ARG A 195 -27.51 8.70 -20.51
C ARG A 195 -27.55 7.59 -21.54
N VAL A 196 -28.75 7.32 -22.04
CA VAL A 196 -29.06 6.27 -23.01
C VAL A 196 -30.07 6.80 -24.01
N ARG A 197 -29.83 6.57 -25.31
CA ARG A 197 -30.75 6.96 -26.40
C ARG A 197 -31.18 8.44 -26.34
N GLY A 198 -30.32 9.31 -25.81
CA GLY A 198 -30.59 10.73 -25.62
C GLY A 198 -31.43 11.08 -24.39
N GLU A 199 -31.95 10.10 -23.65
CA GLU A 199 -32.58 10.31 -22.33
C GLU A 199 -31.52 10.24 -21.23
N GLN A 200 -31.50 11.26 -20.36
CA GLN A 200 -30.68 11.26 -19.15
C GLN A 200 -31.55 10.90 -17.95
N ARG A 201 -31.12 9.89 -17.20
CA ARG A 201 -31.78 9.39 -15.99
C ARG A 201 -30.89 9.59 -14.79
N LYS A 202 -31.41 10.30 -13.79
CA LYS A 202 -30.74 10.54 -12.51
C LYS A 202 -30.70 9.25 -11.69
N LEU A 203 -29.53 8.88 -11.19
CA LEU A 203 -29.34 7.75 -10.28
C LEU A 203 -29.07 8.29 -8.88
N SER A 204 -29.84 7.86 -7.89
CA SER A 204 -29.58 8.20 -6.47
C SER A 204 -28.53 7.27 -5.85
N CYS A 205 -27.53 6.84 -6.63
CA CYS A 205 -26.42 6.04 -6.16
C CYS A 205 -25.15 6.90 -6.09
N PHE A 206 -24.32 6.66 -5.08
CA PHE A 206 -23.03 7.32 -4.92
C PHE A 206 -21.90 6.28 -4.88
N PRO A 207 -20.70 6.63 -5.36
CA PRO A 207 -19.53 5.77 -5.23
C PRO A 207 -19.26 5.36 -3.78
N TYR A 208 -18.85 4.10 -3.58
CA TYR A 208 -18.39 3.56 -2.30
C TYR A 208 -17.21 2.61 -2.52
N GLY A 209 -16.52 2.18 -1.45
CA GLY A 209 -15.50 1.13 -1.56
C GLY A 209 -14.29 1.31 -0.64
N TRP A 210 -13.78 2.53 -0.51
CA TRP A 210 -12.63 2.84 0.37
C TRP A 210 -12.95 2.67 1.86
N HIS A 211 -14.19 2.94 2.26
CA HIS A 211 -14.64 2.88 3.65
C HIS A 211 -14.47 1.48 4.28
N ASN A 212 -14.67 0.41 3.50
CA ASN A 212 -14.61 -0.97 4.00
C ASN A 212 -13.17 -1.49 4.19
N LEU A 213 -12.17 -0.74 3.71
CA LEU A 213 -10.75 -1.17 3.72
C LEU A 213 -10.16 -1.14 5.12
N PHE A 214 -10.63 -0.25 5.98
CA PHE A 214 -10.20 -0.21 7.38
C PHE A 214 -10.71 -1.42 8.18
N ASP A 215 -11.84 -1.99 7.78
CA ASP A 215 -12.49 -3.13 8.45
C ASP A 215 -12.02 -4.49 7.91
N THR A 216 -11.48 -4.52 6.69
CA THR A 216 -11.07 -5.74 5.99
C THR A 216 -9.62 -5.65 5.51
N PRO A 217 -8.65 -5.77 6.43
CA PRO A 217 -7.25 -5.68 6.08
C PRO A 217 -6.84 -6.86 5.19
N ILE A 218 -5.91 -6.60 4.25
CA ILE A 218 -5.52 -7.52 3.18
C ILE A 218 -4.31 -8.36 3.56
N LEU A 219 -3.39 -7.82 4.35
CA LEU A 219 -2.19 -8.56 4.71
C LEU A 219 -2.58 -9.77 5.58
N PRO A 220 -1.99 -10.95 5.32
CA PRO A 220 -2.37 -12.20 5.98
C PRO A 220 -1.82 -12.24 7.41
N MET A 221 -2.49 -11.56 8.32
CA MET A 221 -2.14 -11.50 9.73
C MET A 221 -3.23 -12.14 10.58
N GLU A 222 -2.81 -12.84 11.63
CA GLU A 222 -3.74 -13.32 12.64
C GLU A 222 -4.33 -12.15 13.42
N LYS A 223 -5.58 -12.30 13.87
CA LYS A 223 -6.24 -11.27 14.67
C LYS A 223 -5.59 -11.21 16.06
N HIS A 224 -5.01 -10.07 16.39
CA HIS A 224 -4.41 -9.78 17.69
C HIS A 224 -5.01 -8.52 18.31
N THR A 225 -4.66 -8.23 19.56
CA THR A 225 -5.12 -7.04 20.29
C THR A 225 -4.84 -5.73 19.53
N TYR A 226 -3.77 -5.70 18.73
CA TYR A 226 -3.35 -4.53 17.95
C TYR A 226 -3.69 -4.62 16.46
N ALA A 227 -4.66 -5.46 16.07
CA ALA A 227 -5.07 -5.61 14.67
C ALA A 227 -5.49 -4.29 14.02
N GLY A 228 -6.03 -3.33 14.77
CA GLY A 228 -6.38 -2.00 14.25
C GLY A 228 -5.19 -1.18 13.73
N LEU A 229 -3.96 -1.47 14.16
CA LEU A 229 -2.76 -0.83 13.62
C LEU A 229 -2.40 -1.35 12.22
N GLN A 230 -2.93 -2.50 11.81
CA GLN A 230 -2.68 -3.07 10.50
C GLN A 230 -3.18 -2.17 9.38
N SER A 231 -4.38 -1.59 9.53
CA SER A 231 -4.96 -0.70 8.52
C SER A 231 -4.08 0.55 8.30
N LEU A 232 -3.40 1.05 9.34
CA LEU A 232 -2.45 2.15 9.21
C LEU A 232 -1.20 1.72 8.43
N ILE A 233 -0.67 0.52 8.68
CA ILE A 233 0.47 -0.01 7.92
C ILE A 233 0.08 -0.23 6.46
N GLU A 234 -1.09 -0.81 6.19
CA GLU A 234 -1.59 -1.03 4.83
C GLU A 234 -1.83 0.29 4.11
N TYR A 235 -2.30 1.33 4.79
CA TYR A 235 -2.43 2.67 4.21
C TYR A 235 -1.08 3.21 3.68
N TYR A 236 -0.01 3.08 4.46
CA TYR A 236 1.31 3.57 4.03
C TYR A 236 2.03 2.64 3.06
N ALA A 237 1.86 1.32 3.20
CA ALA A 237 2.55 0.34 2.36
C ALA A 237 1.84 0.10 1.02
N LEU A 238 0.51 0.22 1.01
CA LEU A 238 -0.36 -0.15 -0.11
C LEU A 238 -1.35 0.98 -0.44
N PRO A 239 -0.88 2.21 -0.76
CA PRO A 239 -1.76 3.35 -1.00
C PRO A 239 -2.73 3.12 -2.18
N GLN A 240 -2.33 2.31 -3.16
CA GLN A 240 -3.13 1.98 -4.34
C GLN A 240 -4.48 1.32 -4.02
N LEU A 241 -4.61 0.68 -2.84
CA LEU A 241 -5.87 0.05 -2.42
C LEU A 241 -7.01 1.07 -2.25
N TYR A 242 -6.66 2.33 -1.97
CA TYR A 242 -7.60 3.42 -1.75
C TYR A 242 -8.00 4.12 -3.05
N ASN A 243 -7.38 3.75 -4.19
CA ASN A 243 -7.72 4.28 -5.51
C ASN A 243 -8.83 3.46 -6.20
N PHE A 244 -9.62 2.70 -5.45
CA PHE A 244 -10.73 1.90 -5.97
C PHE A 244 -12.07 2.45 -5.52
N MET A 245 -12.96 2.70 -6.46
CA MET A 245 -14.37 3.03 -6.21
C MET A 245 -15.28 1.96 -6.80
N THR A 246 -16.48 1.84 -6.28
CA THR A 246 -17.54 0.98 -6.82
C THR A 246 -18.85 1.77 -6.86
N VAL A 247 -19.59 1.63 -7.95
CA VAL A 247 -20.92 2.23 -8.11
C VAL A 247 -21.89 1.10 -8.41
N ASP A 248 -22.90 0.92 -7.57
CA ASP A 248 -23.96 -0.03 -7.81
C ASP A 248 -25.15 0.63 -8.49
N ILE A 249 -25.40 0.24 -9.74
CA ILE A 249 -26.49 0.76 -10.56
C ILE A 249 -27.77 -0.10 -10.37
N SER A 250 -27.62 -1.33 -9.89
CA SER A 250 -28.70 -2.33 -9.82
C SER A 250 -29.86 -1.93 -8.92
N ASP A 251 -29.58 -1.20 -7.85
CA ASP A 251 -30.59 -0.71 -6.91
C ASP A 251 -31.58 0.28 -7.55
N HIS A 252 -31.11 1.07 -8.53
CA HIS A 252 -31.88 2.17 -9.11
C HIS A 252 -32.37 1.87 -10.54
N CYS A 253 -31.60 1.12 -11.31
CA CYS A 253 -31.91 0.81 -12.70
C CYS A 253 -31.44 -0.60 -13.06
N ARG A 254 -32.22 -1.63 -12.66
CA ARG A 254 -31.92 -3.05 -12.94
C ARG A 254 -31.72 -3.38 -14.41
N GLU A 255 -32.46 -2.70 -15.29
CA GLU A 255 -32.40 -2.92 -16.73
C GLU A 255 -32.01 -1.63 -17.42
N VAL A 256 -30.78 -1.60 -17.93
CA VAL A 256 -30.26 -0.47 -18.69
C VAL A 256 -30.44 -0.78 -20.18
N PRO A 257 -31.36 -0.08 -20.89
CA PRO A 257 -31.43 -0.21 -22.33
C PRO A 257 -30.12 0.30 -22.93
N LEU A 258 -29.58 -0.39 -23.93
CA LEU A 258 -28.36 0.05 -24.61
C LEU A 258 -28.69 0.83 -25.88
N ASN A 259 -27.73 1.64 -26.33
CA ASN A 259 -27.75 2.23 -27.66
C ASN A 259 -27.65 1.14 -28.74
N ALA A 260 -27.89 1.50 -30.01
CA ALA A 260 -27.76 0.55 -31.13
C ALA A 260 -26.37 -0.09 -31.21
N ASP A 261 -25.34 0.66 -30.80
CA ASP A 261 -23.94 0.24 -30.78
C ASP A 261 -23.54 -0.49 -29.47
N GLY A 262 -24.50 -0.82 -28.60
CA GLY A 262 -24.23 -1.47 -27.31
C GLY A 262 -23.67 -0.55 -26.21
N THR A 263 -23.69 0.77 -26.44
CA THR A 263 -23.10 1.76 -25.54
C THR A 263 -24.11 2.42 -24.61
N PHE A 264 -23.61 2.97 -23.50
CA PHE A 264 -24.29 3.94 -22.67
C PHE A 264 -23.27 4.87 -22.01
N GLU A 265 -23.72 6.01 -21.50
CA GLU A 265 -22.84 6.96 -20.82
C GLU A 265 -23.19 7.05 -19.34
N LEU A 266 -22.17 6.95 -18.49
CA LEU A 266 -22.25 7.19 -17.05
C LEU A 266 -21.64 8.57 -16.75
N ILE A 267 -22.41 9.45 -16.14
CA ILE A 267 -22.05 10.85 -15.94
C ILE A 267 -22.00 11.14 -14.44
N PHE A 268 -20.81 11.51 -13.96
CA PHE A 268 -20.59 12.02 -12.61
C PHE A 268 -20.58 13.53 -12.65
N ARG A 269 -21.51 14.17 -11.93
CA ARG A 269 -21.60 15.63 -11.87
C ARG A 269 -21.11 16.14 -10.52
N PHE A 270 -20.20 17.11 -10.55
CA PHE A 270 -19.57 17.69 -9.38
C PHE A 270 -19.98 19.15 -9.17
N GLU A 271 -20.06 19.57 -7.91
CA GLU A 271 -20.19 20.98 -7.56
C GLU A 271 -18.81 21.65 -7.62
N GLY A 272 -18.65 22.63 -8.52
CA GLY A 272 -17.38 23.35 -8.72
C GLY A 272 -16.54 22.85 -9.90
N GLU A 273 -15.32 23.39 -10.00
CA GLU A 273 -14.40 23.13 -11.10
C GLU A 273 -13.34 22.09 -10.73
N LEU A 274 -13.40 20.91 -11.37
CA LEU A 274 -12.47 19.81 -11.14
C LEU A 274 -11.03 20.29 -11.46
N PRO A 275 -10.05 20.11 -10.56
CA PRO A 275 -8.68 20.59 -10.73
C PRO A 275 -7.89 19.76 -11.76
N LEU A 276 -8.48 18.73 -12.37
CA LEU A 276 -7.87 17.85 -13.36
C LEU A 276 -8.27 18.28 -14.77
N GLU A 277 -7.32 18.30 -15.71
CA GLU A 277 -7.60 18.62 -17.13
C GLU A 277 -8.17 17.40 -17.87
N ASP A 278 -7.58 16.23 -17.64
CA ASP A 278 -7.99 14.94 -18.20
C ASP A 278 -8.04 13.85 -17.13
N VAL A 279 -8.70 12.73 -17.48
CA VAL A 279 -8.84 11.52 -16.65
C VAL A 279 -8.53 10.26 -17.48
N ASP A 280 -7.62 10.37 -18.45
CA ASP A 280 -7.37 9.32 -19.45
C ASP A 280 -6.87 8.02 -18.81
N ASP A 281 -6.03 8.12 -17.78
CA ASP A 281 -5.46 6.99 -17.05
C ASP A 281 -6.33 6.55 -15.84
N ALA A 282 -7.52 7.13 -15.68
CA ALA A 282 -8.44 6.81 -14.59
C ALA A 282 -9.66 6.01 -15.09
N PHE A 283 -10.44 5.50 -14.13
CA PHE A 283 -11.65 4.71 -14.40
C PHE A 283 -11.38 3.45 -15.24
N MET A 284 -10.40 2.65 -14.80
CA MET A 284 -10.17 1.31 -15.33
C MET A 284 -11.13 0.31 -14.65
N LEU A 285 -11.86 -0.49 -15.44
CA LEU A 285 -12.62 -1.65 -14.95
C LEU A 285 -11.68 -2.82 -14.65
#